data_AF-A0A8X8GPS7-F1
#
_entry.id   AF-A0A8X8GPS7-F1
#
_cell.length_a   1.000
_cell.length_b   1.000
_cell.length_c   1.000
_cell.angle_alpha   90.00
_cell.angle_beta   90.00
_cell.angle_gamma   90.00
#
_symmetry.space_group_name_H-M   'P 1'
#
loop_
_entity.id
_entity.type
_entity.pdbx_description
1 polymer ?
#
loop_
_entity_poly.entity_id
_entity_poly.type
_entity_poly.pdbx_seq_one_letter_code
_entity_poly.pdbx_strand_id
1 'polypeptide(L)' 'MNLELMKAGYPPCVITVENRLAYYEALDQWMSYDKTEAFIQLISEAVIEGFKPYQIILGI' A
#
# COMPACT_ATOMS: atom_id res chain seq x y z
N MET A 1 -3.59 -9.71 1.83
CA MET A 1 -3.38 -8.52 0.99
C MET A 1 -2.34 -8.76 -0.12
N ASN A 2 -1.05 -8.94 0.20
CA ASN A 2 -0.04 -9.20 -0.85
C ASN A 2 -0.33 -10.44 -1.68
N LEU A 3 -0.94 -11.47 -1.10
CA LEU A 3 -1.39 -12.66 -1.85
C LEU A 3 -2.42 -12.34 -2.94
N GLU A 4 -3.38 -11.46 -2.66
CA GLU A 4 -4.41 -11.05 -3.62
C GLU A 4 -3.82 -10.15 -4.71
N LEU A 5 -2.91 -9.26 -4.34
CA LEU A 5 -2.14 -8.44 -5.30
C LEU A 5 -1.31 -9.30 -6.24
N MET A 6 -0.57 -10.28 -5.71
CA MET A 6 0.25 -11.19 -6.51
C MET A 6 -0.61 -12.07 -7.43
N LYS A 7 -1.79 -12.52 -6.97
CA LYS A 7 -2.75 -13.24 -7.83
C LYS A 7 -3.25 -12.38 -8.98
N ALA A 8 -3.41 -11.08 -8.77
CA ALA A 8 -3.83 -10.12 -9.79
C ALA A 8 -2.65 -9.62 -10.66
N GLY A 9 -1.42 -10.07 -10.44
CA GLY A 9 -0.23 -9.68 -11.22
C GLY A 9 0.43 -8.37 -10.75
N TYR A 10 0.03 -7.82 -9.61
CA TYR A 10 0.64 -6.62 -9.03
C TYR A 10 1.88 -6.98 -8.21
N PRO A 11 2.87 -6.06 -8.11
CA PRO A 11 4.00 -6.23 -7.22
C PRO A 11 3.53 -6.31 -5.75
N PRO A 12 4.35 -6.91 -4.87
CA PRO A 12 4.05 -6.91 -3.43
C PRO A 12 4.01 -5.48 -2.90
N CYS A 13 2.94 -5.14 -2.15
CA CYS A 13 2.86 -3.89 -1.41
C CYS A 13 3.86 -3.94 -0.25
N VAL A 14 4.83 -3.03 -0.26
CA VAL A 14 5.83 -2.91 0.82
C VAL A 14 5.52 -1.66 1.62
N ILE A 15 4.96 -1.84 2.81
CA ILE A 15 4.79 -0.75 3.77
C ILE A 15 6.09 -0.62 4.55
N THR A 16 6.79 0.50 4.38
CA THR A 16 8.05 0.76 5.09
C THR A 16 7.81 0.94 6.58
N VAL A 17 8.84 0.65 7.39
CA VAL A 17 8.78 0.82 8.85
C VAL A 17 8.56 2.28 9.27
N GLU A 18 8.94 3.23 8.42
CA GLU A 18 8.68 4.66 8.62
C GLU A 18 7.18 4.99 8.54
N ASN A 19 6.45 4.31 7.64
CA ASN A 19 5.00 4.45 7.50
C ASN A 19 4.20 3.59 8.48
N ARG A 20 4.86 2.91 9.43
CA ARG A 20 4.21 2.06 10.43
C ARG A 20 3.21 2.83 11.29
N LEU A 21 3.54 4.07 11.67
CA LEU A 21 2.65 4.90 12.47
C LEU A 21 1.37 5.23 11.68
N ALA A 22 1.53 5.76 10.48
CA ALA A 22 0.42 6.09 9.58
C ALA A 22 -0.46 4.87 9.25
N TYR A 23 0.14 3.68 9.12
CA TYR A 23 -0.61 2.44 8.92
C TYR A 23 -1.53 2.11 10.11
N TYR A 24 -1.03 2.24 11.34
CA TYR A 24 -1.85 2.00 12.52
C TYR A 24 -2.89 3.10 12.74
N GLU A 25 -2.57 4.37 12.47
CA GLU A 25 -3.54 5.47 12.53
C GLU A 25 -4.67 5.29 11.50
N ALA A 26 -4.35 4.85 10.28
CA ALA A 26 -5.35 4.56 9.27
C ALA A 26 -6.24 3.36 9.65
N LEU A 27 -5.66 2.32 10.27
CA LEU A 27 -6.41 1.19 10.81
C LEU A 27 -7.33 1.58 11.97
N ASP A 28 -6.85 2.45 12.86
CA ASP A 28 -7.63 2.98 13.98
C ASP A 28 -8.78 3.85 13.48
N GLN A 29 -8.53 4.70 12.49
CA GLN A 29 -9.58 5.50 11.85
C GLN A 29 -10.60 4.64 11.11
N TRP A 30 -10.16 3.56 10.46
CA TRP A 30 -11.08 2.62 9.83
C TRP A 30 -11.93 1.90 10.88
N MET A 31 -11.35 1.39 11.97
CA MET A 31 -12.11 0.72 13.02
C MET A 31 -13.04 1.66 13.80
N SER A 32 -12.62 2.91 14.03
CA SER A 32 -13.37 3.87 14.84
C SER A 32 -14.41 4.67 14.06
N TYR A 33 -14.18 4.92 12.76
CA TYR A 33 -15.02 5.82 11.95
C TYR A 33 -15.50 5.21 10.64
N ASP A 34 -15.23 3.93 10.38
CA ASP A 34 -15.52 3.23 9.11
C ASP A 34 -14.91 3.91 7.87
N LYS A 35 -13.89 4.77 8.09
CA LYS A 35 -13.24 5.55 7.04
C LYS A 35 -12.11 4.75 6.40
N THR A 36 -12.43 4.02 5.34
CA THR A 36 -11.45 3.24 4.57
C THR A 36 -10.58 4.08 3.63
N GLU A 37 -10.95 5.33 3.33
CA GLU A 37 -10.28 6.16 2.32
C GLU A 37 -8.80 6.39 2.64
N ALA A 38 -8.47 6.77 3.87
CA ALA A 38 -7.08 6.99 4.30
C ALA A 38 -6.25 5.70 4.19
N PHE A 39 -6.85 4.55 4.53
CA PHE A 39 -6.21 3.26 4.44
C PHE A 39 -5.96 2.86 2.97
N ILE A 40 -6.96 2.99 2.10
CA ILE A 40 -6.85 2.68 0.67
C ILE A 40 -5.78 3.57 0.01
N GLN A 41 -5.71 4.85 0.39
CA GLN A 41 -4.72 5.77 -0.16
C GLN A 41 -3.29 5.40 0.27
N LEU A 42 -3.08 5.12 1.57
CA LEU A 42 -1.79 4.67 2.09
C LEU A 42 -1.29 3.40 1.38
N ILE A 43 -2.20 2.45 1.16
CA ILE A 43 -1.91 1.23 0.41
C ILE A 43 -1.55 1.54 -1.05
N SER A 44 -2.33 2.40 -1.71
CA SER A 44 -2.12 2.73 -3.12
C SER A 44 -0.75 3.37 -3.34
N GLU A 45 -0.36 4.29 -2.45
CA GLU A 45 0.96 4.91 -2.46
C GLU A 45 2.06 3.87 -2.25
N ALA A 46 1.92 2.97 -1.27
CA ALA A 46 2.89 1.91 -1.02
C ALA A 46 3.03 0.92 -2.21
N VAL A 47 1.95 0.63 -2.92
CA VAL A 47 1.99 -0.19 -4.15
C VAL A 47 2.70 0.56 -5.28
N ILE A 48 2.41 1.84 -5.48
CA ILE A 48 3.07 2.68 -6.49
C ILE A 48 4.57 2.78 -6.20
N GLU A 49 4.96 3.02 -4.95
CA GLU A 49 6.36 3.03 -4.52
C GLU A 49 7.05 1.70 -4.77
N GLY A 50 6.38 0.58 -4.43
CA GLY A 50 6.86 -0.77 -4.75
C GLY A 50 6.98 -1.05 -6.25
N PHE A 51 6.24 -0.32 -7.09
CA PHE A 51 6.28 -0.46 -8.55
C PHE A 51 7.36 0.40 -9.21
N LYS A 52 7.84 1.48 -8.60
CA LYS A 52 8.95 2.32 -9.11
C LYS A 52 10.18 1.53 -9.60
N PRO A 53 10.73 0.55 -8.85
CA PRO A 53 11.87 -0.22 -9.34
C PRO A 53 11.52 -1.05 -10.60
N TYR A 54 10.29 -1.53 -10.72
CA TYR A 54 9.82 -2.24 -11.92
C TYR A 54 9.68 -1.29 -13.11
N GLN A 55 9.17 -0.08 -12.91
CA GLN A 55 9.11 0.96 -13.95
C GLN A 55 10.50 1.28 -14.51
N ILE A 56 11.49 1.44 -13.63
CA ILE A 56 12.89 1.69 -14.02
C ILE A 56 13.42 0.54 -14.89
N ILE A 57 13.14 -0.71 -14.53
CA ILE A 57 13.58 -1.90 -15.28
C ILE A 57 12.83 -2.01 -16.62
N LEU A 58 11.54 -1.69 -16.65
CA LEU A 58 10.69 -1.74 -17.84
C LEU A 58 10.93 -0.56 -18.80
N GLY A 59 11.62 0.49 -18.36
CA GLY A 59 11.92 1.68 -19.17
C GLY A 59 10.70 2.56 -19.46
N ILE A 60 9.69 2.54 -18.58
CA ILE A 60 8.44 3.31 -18.68
C ILE A 60 8.42 4.40 -17.61
#